data_AF-A0A5V0SYQ6-F1
#
_entry.id   AF-A0A5V0SYQ6-F1
#
_cell.length_a   1.000
_cell.length_b   1.000
_cell.length_c   1.000
_cell.angle_alpha   90.00
_cell.angle_beta   90.00
_cell.angle_gamma   90.00
#
_symmetry.space_group_name_H-M   'P 1'
#
loop_
_entity.id
_entity.type
_entity.pdbx_description
1 polymer ?
#
loop_
_entity_poly.entity_id
_entity_poly.type
_entity_poly.pdbx_seq_one_letter_code
_entity_poly.pdbx_strand_id
1 'polypeptide(L)'
;MAISNELYKIAEKLTQYERIEIPALEKLEITISSIAKSFSGSWLGYHSRVYYRNFNQPPAGAVFSPEWGLMDVYSMGTTGDWVECQHDAVVNYILQKSNNVDLSVYEYDASKCSAVFEVCKSDVLSMIHSNKDNIKEDKFLTDLIEKIEKCSVITESQFLHCIRPGGQFMSRDTNALLNGFQTPPHVSILCELMAIKSPFTACKQLKNNIVKLANHMKNKEKLNVVEERRGVNVFIGHGRSFMWRDLKDFVQDKLRLPYDEFNRVPVAGVTNITRLAQMLDQACIAFLVMTAEDEMMDGNKQARMNVIHEVGLFQGRLGFERAIVLLEEGCEEFSNINGLGQIRFPKGDISAKFQDIREILEREGIIN
;
A
#
# COMPACT_ATOMS: atom_id res chain seq x y z
N MET A 1 -5.24 9.86 -13.98
CA MET A 1 -4.47 10.08 -12.73
C MET A 1 -4.21 8.72 -12.12
N ALA A 2 -3.01 8.43 -11.66
CA ALA A 2 -2.64 7.11 -11.12
C ALA A 2 -3.55 6.74 -9.93
N ILE A 3 -4.09 5.51 -9.93
CA ILE A 3 -5.01 5.04 -8.88
C ILE A 3 -4.27 4.99 -7.54
N SER A 4 -2.98 4.65 -7.57
CA SER A 4 -2.12 4.68 -6.39
C SER A 4 -2.13 6.03 -5.65
N ASN A 5 -2.16 7.15 -6.38
CA ASN A 5 -2.18 8.49 -5.79
C ASN A 5 -3.51 8.80 -5.09
N GLU A 6 -4.64 8.38 -5.66
CA GLU A 6 -5.95 8.55 -5.02
C GLU A 6 -6.07 7.70 -3.75
N LEU A 7 -5.54 6.48 -3.78
CA LEU A 7 -5.48 5.61 -2.60
C LEU A 7 -4.65 6.23 -1.46
N TYR A 8 -3.51 6.87 -1.76
CA TYR A 8 -2.75 7.60 -0.74
C TYR A 8 -3.54 8.77 -0.14
N LYS A 9 -4.24 9.56 -0.97
CA LYS A 9 -5.07 10.66 -0.47
C LYS A 9 -6.16 10.17 0.49
N ILE A 10 -6.78 9.02 0.20
CA ILE A 10 -7.76 8.42 1.13
C ILE A 10 -7.07 7.96 2.41
N ALA A 11 -5.92 7.29 2.31
CA ALA A 11 -5.16 6.87 3.48
C ALA A 11 -4.76 8.06 4.38
N GLU A 12 -4.44 9.22 3.79
CA GLU A 12 -4.13 10.44 4.54
C GLU A 12 -5.31 10.91 5.40
N LYS A 13 -6.55 10.85 4.88
CA LYS A 13 -7.77 11.23 5.63
C LYS A 13 -7.93 10.44 6.95
N LEU A 14 -7.42 9.21 6.98
CA LEU A 14 -7.49 8.31 8.14
C LEU A 14 -6.41 8.60 9.20
N THR A 15 -5.34 9.34 8.87
CA THR A 15 -4.16 9.54 9.73
C THR A 15 -4.49 10.20 11.06
N GLN A 16 -5.39 11.18 11.07
CA GLN A 16 -5.78 11.88 12.30
C GLN A 16 -6.56 10.98 13.28
N TYR A 17 -7.07 9.83 12.82
CA TYR A 17 -7.87 8.90 13.61
C TYR A 17 -7.08 7.64 14.04
N GLU A 18 -5.75 7.63 13.86
CA GLU A 18 -4.90 6.49 14.25
C GLU A 18 -4.56 6.45 15.74
N ARG A 19 -4.66 7.60 16.43
CA ARG A 19 -4.30 7.71 17.85
C ARG A 19 -5.46 7.26 18.72
N ILE A 20 -5.33 6.04 19.21
CA ILE A 20 -6.25 5.38 20.17
C ILE A 20 -5.73 5.51 21.61
N GLU A 21 -4.50 5.97 21.79
CA GLU A 21 -3.85 6.06 23.10
C GLU A 21 -4.44 7.23 23.88
N ILE A 22 -5.53 6.91 24.58
CA ILE A 22 -6.20 7.77 25.52
C ILE A 22 -5.89 7.19 26.90
N PRO A 23 -4.97 7.79 27.68
CA PRO A 23 -4.53 7.23 28.96
C PRO A 23 -5.68 6.92 29.93
N ALA A 24 -6.78 7.67 29.86
CA ALA A 24 -7.98 7.42 30.66
C ALA A 24 -8.66 6.09 30.29
N LEU A 25 -8.79 5.79 28.99
CA LEU A 25 -9.38 4.53 28.50
C LEU A 25 -8.47 3.33 28.79
N GLU A 26 -7.16 3.50 28.69
CA GLU A 26 -6.18 2.46 29.05
C GLU A 26 -6.24 2.12 30.54
N LYS A 27 -6.32 3.13 31.40
CA LYS A 27 -6.48 2.91 32.84
C LYS A 27 -7.78 2.15 33.16
N LEU A 28 -8.87 2.48 32.47
CA LEU A 28 -10.14 1.78 32.60
C LEU A 28 -10.00 0.31 32.16
N GLU A 29 -9.37 0.05 31.01
CA GLU A 29 -9.11 -1.29 30.49
C GLU A 29 -8.30 -2.16 31.47
N ILE A 30 -7.25 -1.59 32.05
CA ILE A 30 -6.41 -2.26 33.06
C ILE A 30 -7.23 -2.58 34.32
N THR A 31 -8.08 -1.64 34.75
CA THR A 31 -8.93 -1.81 35.93
C THR A 31 -9.96 -2.92 35.72
N ILE A 32 -10.64 -2.92 34.57
CA ILE A 32 -11.57 -3.98 34.16
C ILE A 32 -10.85 -5.33 34.14
N SER A 33 -9.68 -5.40 33.51
CA SER A 33 -8.87 -6.63 33.42
C SER A 33 -8.45 -7.15 34.79
N SER A 34 -8.16 -6.26 35.74
CA SER A 34 -7.85 -6.63 37.12
C SER A 34 -9.07 -7.23 37.82
N ILE A 35 -10.25 -6.63 37.67
CA ILE A 35 -11.49 -7.10 38.30
C ILE A 35 -11.97 -8.40 37.67
N ALA A 36 -11.80 -8.57 36.35
CA ALA A 36 -12.12 -9.81 35.64
C ALA A 36 -11.40 -11.04 36.23
N LYS A 37 -10.21 -10.88 36.83
CA LYS A 37 -9.49 -11.97 37.50
C LYS A 37 -10.17 -12.49 38.76
N SER A 38 -11.08 -11.72 39.34
CA SER A 38 -11.88 -12.10 40.51
C SER A 38 -13.24 -12.69 40.13
N PHE A 39 -13.61 -12.69 38.84
CA PHE A 39 -14.92 -13.14 38.39
C PHE A 39 -15.10 -14.66 38.49
N SER A 40 -16.31 -15.10 38.83
CA SER A 40 -16.71 -16.51 38.92
C SER A 40 -16.53 -17.30 37.62
N GLY A 41 -16.50 -16.60 36.47
CA GLY A 41 -16.45 -17.20 35.14
C GLY A 41 -17.81 -17.64 34.59
N SER A 42 -18.90 -17.55 35.38
CA SER A 42 -20.23 -18.00 34.98
C SER A 42 -21.16 -16.83 34.72
N TRP A 43 -21.87 -16.86 33.58
CA TRP A 43 -22.82 -15.82 33.17
C TRP A 43 -24.27 -16.16 33.52
N LEU A 44 -24.52 -17.26 34.23
CA LEU A 44 -25.88 -17.72 34.55
C LEU A 44 -26.46 -16.92 35.71
N GLY A 45 -27.56 -16.23 35.47
CA GLY A 45 -28.33 -15.50 36.46
C GLY A 45 -27.45 -14.62 37.34
N TYR A 46 -27.55 -14.82 38.65
CA TYR A 46 -26.75 -14.08 39.62
C TYR A 46 -25.26 -14.44 39.60
N HIS A 47 -24.85 -15.59 39.05
CA HIS A 47 -23.43 -15.96 38.93
C HIS A 47 -22.63 -14.94 38.13
N SER A 48 -23.29 -14.26 37.17
CA SER A 48 -22.73 -13.15 36.39
C SER A 48 -22.24 -11.98 37.24
N ARG A 49 -22.69 -11.92 38.51
CA ARG A 49 -22.32 -10.91 39.50
C ARG A 49 -21.53 -11.48 40.68
N VAL A 50 -21.06 -12.73 40.59
CA VAL A 50 -20.25 -13.36 41.64
C VAL A 50 -18.77 -13.05 41.38
N TYR A 51 -18.14 -12.47 42.39
CA TYR A 51 -16.72 -12.16 42.41
C TYR A 51 -16.09 -12.67 43.70
N TYR A 52 -14.80 -12.92 43.66
CA TYR A 52 -14.03 -13.19 44.87
C TYR A 52 -13.93 -11.91 45.71
N ARG A 53 -14.02 -12.04 47.03
CA ARG A 53 -14.17 -10.92 47.97
C ARG A 53 -13.16 -9.80 47.72
N ASN A 54 -13.66 -8.56 47.77
CA ASN A 54 -12.91 -7.32 47.50
C ASN A 54 -12.29 -7.25 46.09
N PHE A 55 -12.79 -8.04 45.13
CA PHE A 55 -12.24 -8.17 43.79
C PHE A 55 -10.78 -8.65 43.76
N ASN A 56 -10.38 -9.42 44.78
CA ASN A 56 -9.06 -10.05 44.81
C ASN A 56 -9.02 -11.24 43.84
N GLN A 57 -7.84 -11.57 43.32
CA GLN A 57 -7.66 -12.81 42.59
C GLN A 57 -7.86 -14.00 43.56
N PRO A 58 -8.66 -15.02 43.19
CA PRO A 58 -8.87 -16.17 44.06
C PRO A 58 -7.54 -16.91 44.31
N PRO A 59 -7.20 -17.24 45.56
CA PRO A 59 -6.01 -18.02 45.88
C PRO A 59 -6.15 -19.47 45.42
N ALA A 60 -5.03 -20.20 45.41
CA ALA A 60 -5.05 -21.63 45.10
C ALA A 60 -6.02 -22.39 46.03
N GLY A 61 -6.88 -23.21 45.45
CA GLY A 61 -7.92 -23.95 46.18
C GLY A 61 -9.26 -23.22 46.32
N ALA A 62 -9.32 -21.90 46.05
CA ALA A 62 -10.60 -21.21 45.94
C ALA A 62 -11.19 -21.42 44.54
N VAL A 63 -12.34 -22.08 44.46
CA VAL A 63 -12.98 -22.47 43.19
C VAL A 63 -14.47 -22.17 43.28
N PHE A 64 -14.96 -21.35 42.36
CA PHE A 64 -16.40 -21.19 42.15
C PHE A 64 -16.95 -22.43 41.44
N SER A 65 -18.07 -22.96 41.92
CA SER A 65 -18.76 -24.10 41.30
C SER A 65 -19.93 -23.61 40.43
N PRO A 66 -19.84 -23.66 39.09
CA PRO A 66 -20.97 -23.28 38.22
C PRO A 66 -22.16 -24.24 38.34
N GLU A 67 -21.93 -25.46 38.84
CA GLU A 67 -22.98 -26.45 39.06
C GLU A 67 -23.84 -26.09 40.28
N TRP A 68 -23.23 -25.61 41.37
CA TRP A 68 -23.92 -25.39 42.64
C TRP A 68 -24.03 -23.92 43.05
N GLY A 69 -23.43 -23.00 42.30
CA GLY A 69 -23.45 -21.57 42.62
C GLY A 69 -22.87 -21.28 44.00
N LEU A 70 -23.53 -20.41 44.77
CA LEU A 70 -23.23 -20.12 46.18
C LEU A 70 -24.03 -20.98 47.16
N MET A 71 -24.69 -22.05 46.70
CA MET A 71 -25.43 -22.95 47.59
C MET A 71 -24.47 -23.68 48.53
N ASP A 72 -24.87 -23.80 49.81
CA ASP A 72 -24.14 -24.60 50.79
C ASP A 72 -24.44 -26.09 50.56
N VAL A 73 -23.51 -26.78 49.92
CA VAL A 73 -23.63 -28.21 49.56
C VAL A 73 -22.42 -28.94 50.12
N TYR A 74 -22.68 -29.90 51.02
CA TYR A 74 -21.65 -30.68 51.71
C TYR A 74 -20.51 -31.11 50.77
N SER A 75 -19.33 -30.49 50.95
CA SER A 75 -18.06 -30.78 50.26
C SER A 75 -18.02 -30.69 48.72
N MET A 76 -19.12 -30.30 48.06
CA MET A 76 -19.26 -30.32 46.59
C MET A 76 -19.57 -28.93 45.98
N GLY A 77 -19.74 -27.91 46.83
CA GLY A 77 -20.06 -26.54 46.41
C GLY A 77 -18.86 -25.64 46.16
N THR A 78 -19.14 -24.34 46.03
CA THR A 78 -18.12 -23.31 45.90
C THR A 78 -17.19 -23.28 47.12
N THR A 79 -15.88 -23.19 46.87
CA THR A 79 -14.83 -23.12 47.91
C THR A 79 -14.17 -21.75 47.91
N GLY A 80 -14.06 -21.13 49.09
CA GLY A 80 -13.45 -19.82 49.30
C GLY A 80 -14.47 -18.67 49.39
N ASP A 81 -13.96 -17.45 49.56
CA ASP A 81 -14.73 -16.24 49.85
C ASP A 81 -15.38 -15.60 48.62
N TRP A 82 -16.17 -16.36 47.88
CA TRP A 82 -16.96 -15.84 46.77
C TRP A 82 -18.19 -15.10 47.27
N VAL A 83 -18.50 -13.97 46.66
CA VAL A 83 -19.61 -13.10 47.06
C VAL A 83 -20.40 -12.65 45.84
N GLU A 84 -21.72 -12.62 45.96
CA GLU A 84 -22.57 -11.92 44.99
C GLU A 84 -22.48 -10.41 45.22
N CYS A 85 -22.22 -9.66 44.16
CA CYS A 85 -22.20 -8.21 44.16
C CYS A 85 -23.43 -7.64 43.45
N GLN A 86 -23.84 -6.43 43.84
CA GLN A 86 -24.83 -5.68 43.06
C GLN A 86 -24.22 -5.16 41.77
N HIS A 87 -24.98 -5.16 40.67
CA HIS A 87 -24.49 -4.75 39.36
C HIS A 87 -23.87 -3.34 39.38
N ASP A 88 -24.66 -2.36 39.83
CA ASP A 88 -24.23 -0.97 39.90
C ASP A 88 -23.06 -0.75 40.85
N ALA A 89 -22.95 -1.55 41.92
CA ALA A 89 -21.83 -1.46 42.85
C ALA A 89 -20.49 -1.85 42.18
N VAL A 90 -20.50 -2.88 41.33
CA VAL A 90 -19.31 -3.29 40.56
C VAL A 90 -18.96 -2.22 39.53
N VAL A 91 -19.96 -1.70 38.81
CA VAL A 91 -19.77 -0.63 37.81
C VAL A 91 -19.17 0.61 38.47
N ASN A 92 -19.77 1.09 39.55
CA ASN A 92 -19.29 2.26 40.29
C ASN A 92 -17.88 2.04 40.85
N TYR A 93 -17.57 0.83 41.33
CA TYR A 93 -16.22 0.50 41.81
C TYR A 93 -15.17 0.59 40.70
N ILE A 94 -15.47 0.06 39.50
CA ILE A 94 -14.60 0.14 38.31
C ILE A 94 -14.35 1.60 37.95
N LEU A 95 -15.41 2.41 37.86
CA LEU A 95 -15.32 3.81 37.48
C LEU A 95 -14.51 4.60 38.52
N GLN A 96 -14.77 4.42 39.81
CA GLN A 96 -14.03 5.09 40.89
C GLN A 96 -12.54 4.76 40.86
N LYS A 97 -12.17 3.48 40.69
CA LYS A 97 -10.76 3.06 40.55
C LYS A 97 -10.09 3.63 39.31
N SER A 98 -10.88 3.96 38.30
CA SER A 98 -10.41 4.52 37.03
C SER A 98 -10.39 6.06 37.02
N ASN A 99 -10.61 6.75 38.15
CA ASN A 99 -10.78 8.22 38.24
C ASN A 99 -12.09 8.75 37.62
N ASN A 100 -13.17 7.97 37.70
CA ASN A 100 -14.49 8.33 37.17
C ASN A 100 -14.42 8.73 35.70
N VAL A 101 -13.82 7.88 34.87
CA VAL A 101 -13.77 8.08 33.42
C VAL A 101 -15.20 8.15 32.90
N ASP A 102 -15.53 9.26 32.26
CA ASP A 102 -16.79 9.42 31.55
C ASP A 102 -16.63 8.97 30.10
N LEU A 103 -17.24 7.83 29.77
CA LEU A 103 -17.18 7.24 28.42
C LEU A 103 -17.96 8.06 27.39
N SER A 104 -18.99 8.81 27.82
CA SER A 104 -19.83 9.61 26.94
C SER A 104 -19.05 10.73 26.22
N VAL A 105 -17.98 11.23 26.84
CA VAL A 105 -17.08 12.24 26.27
C VAL A 105 -16.40 11.74 24.98
N TYR A 106 -16.20 10.43 24.85
CA TYR A 106 -15.51 9.82 23.72
C TYR A 106 -16.46 9.35 22.61
N GLU A 107 -17.77 9.30 22.86
CA GLU A 107 -18.77 8.86 21.89
C GLU A 107 -18.82 9.74 20.65
N TYR A 108 -18.67 11.06 20.82
CA TYR A 108 -18.67 12.02 19.72
C TYR A 108 -17.51 11.76 18.75
N ASP A 109 -16.29 11.62 19.29
CA ASP A 109 -15.09 11.37 18.48
C ASP A 109 -15.12 9.98 17.84
N ALA A 110 -15.59 8.96 18.56
CA ALA A 110 -15.78 7.62 18.03
C ALA A 110 -16.77 7.61 16.86
N SER A 111 -17.90 8.33 16.99
CA SER A 111 -18.92 8.44 15.94
C SER A 111 -18.38 9.16 14.69
N LYS A 112 -17.65 10.26 14.89
CA LYS A 112 -16.99 10.98 13.80
C LYS A 112 -15.96 10.10 13.09
N CYS A 113 -15.15 9.36 13.84
CA CYS A 113 -14.20 8.40 13.31
C CYS A 113 -14.89 7.31 12.49
N SER A 114 -16.01 6.77 12.98
CA SER A 114 -16.78 5.74 12.28
C SER A 114 -17.36 6.25 10.96
N ALA A 115 -17.85 7.49 10.92
CA ALA A 115 -18.36 8.09 9.69
C ALA A 115 -17.25 8.23 8.64
N VAL A 116 -16.05 8.67 9.05
CA VAL A 116 -14.90 8.77 8.14
C VAL A 116 -14.46 7.39 7.64
N PHE A 117 -14.44 6.39 8.53
CA PHE A 117 -14.13 5.01 8.16
C PHE A 117 -15.02 4.50 7.02
N GLU A 118 -16.35 4.65 7.15
CA GLU A 118 -17.31 4.14 6.17
C GLU A 118 -17.15 4.84 4.80
N VAL A 119 -16.97 6.16 4.80
CA VAL A 119 -16.73 6.93 3.57
C VAL A 119 -15.43 6.45 2.89
N CYS A 120 -14.33 6.38 3.63
CA CYS A 120 -13.04 5.96 3.07
C CYS A 120 -13.06 4.51 2.57
N LYS A 121 -13.73 3.60 3.29
CA LYS A 121 -13.89 2.20 2.88
C LYS A 121 -14.68 2.12 1.58
N SER A 122 -15.80 2.83 1.49
CA SER A 122 -16.65 2.88 0.29
C SER A 122 -15.90 3.42 -0.92
N ASP A 123 -15.21 4.55 -0.77
CA ASP A 123 -14.41 5.18 -1.83
C ASP A 123 -13.33 4.23 -2.38
N VAL A 124 -12.64 3.52 -1.48
CA VAL A 124 -11.59 2.56 -1.86
C VAL A 124 -12.17 1.36 -2.60
N LEU A 125 -13.26 0.77 -2.10
CA LEU A 125 -13.91 -0.36 -2.76
C LEU A 125 -14.45 0.04 -4.14
N SER A 126 -15.03 1.24 -4.27
CA SER A 126 -15.48 1.77 -5.56
C SER A 126 -14.33 1.89 -6.57
N MET A 127 -13.17 2.42 -6.15
CA MET A 127 -11.97 2.50 -6.99
C MET A 127 -11.43 1.13 -7.38
N ILE A 128 -11.39 0.17 -6.45
CA ILE A 128 -10.95 -1.20 -6.69
C ILE A 128 -11.85 -1.87 -7.74
N HIS A 129 -13.17 -1.83 -7.54
CA HIS A 129 -14.11 -2.49 -8.45
C HIS A 129 -14.15 -1.84 -9.83
N SER A 130 -13.92 -0.53 -9.92
CA SER A 130 -13.81 0.17 -11.21
C SER A 130 -12.55 -0.22 -12.00
N ASN A 131 -11.56 -0.85 -11.36
CA ASN A 131 -10.28 -1.25 -11.97
C ASN A 131 -10.03 -2.75 -11.90
N LYS A 132 -11.10 -3.54 -11.81
CA LYS A 132 -11.06 -4.98 -11.51
C LYS A 132 -10.19 -5.78 -12.50
N ASP A 133 -10.14 -5.38 -13.76
CA ASP A 133 -9.39 -6.11 -14.80
C ASP A 133 -7.87 -6.05 -14.57
N ASN A 134 -7.34 -4.95 -14.02
CA ASN A 134 -5.93 -4.82 -13.64
C ASN A 134 -5.55 -5.61 -12.36
N ILE A 135 -6.56 -6.11 -11.64
CA ILE A 135 -6.43 -6.69 -10.29
C ILE A 135 -6.55 -8.22 -10.32
N LYS A 136 -7.40 -8.78 -11.20
CA LYS A 136 -7.82 -10.20 -11.20
C LYS A 136 -6.67 -11.23 -11.16
N GLU A 137 -5.51 -10.92 -11.72
CA GLU A 137 -4.40 -11.86 -11.83
C GLU A 137 -3.43 -11.80 -10.65
N ASP A 138 -3.67 -10.90 -9.70
CA ASP A 138 -2.76 -10.61 -8.59
C ASP A 138 -3.30 -11.12 -7.26
N LYS A 139 -2.77 -12.26 -6.82
CA LYS A 139 -3.15 -12.87 -5.55
C LYS A 139 -2.92 -11.93 -4.37
N PHE A 140 -1.84 -11.17 -4.36
CA PHE A 140 -1.52 -10.26 -3.26
C PHE A 140 -2.53 -9.11 -3.17
N LEU A 141 -2.92 -8.52 -4.31
CA LEU A 141 -3.98 -7.51 -4.34
C LEU A 141 -5.32 -8.10 -3.90
N THR A 142 -5.65 -9.31 -4.36
CA THR A 142 -6.90 -10.00 -3.98
C THR A 142 -6.99 -10.21 -2.47
N ASP A 143 -5.91 -10.72 -1.85
CA ASP A 143 -5.85 -10.92 -0.39
C ASP A 143 -5.95 -9.59 0.39
N LEU A 144 -5.41 -8.49 -0.15
CA LEU A 144 -5.54 -7.17 0.47
C LEU A 144 -6.96 -6.60 0.36
N ILE A 145 -7.62 -6.81 -0.77
CA ILE A 145 -9.01 -6.37 -1.00
C ILE A 145 -9.94 -7.10 -0.05
N GLU A 146 -9.80 -8.42 0.09
CA GLU A 146 -10.60 -9.21 1.04
C GLU A 146 -10.42 -8.71 2.49
N LYS A 147 -9.20 -8.32 2.87
CA LYS A 147 -8.95 -7.69 4.18
C LYS A 147 -9.66 -6.36 4.33
N ILE A 148 -9.67 -5.52 3.29
CA ILE A 148 -10.38 -4.23 3.30
C ILE A 148 -11.89 -4.45 3.38
N GLU A 149 -12.45 -5.41 2.64
CA GLU A 149 -13.87 -5.77 2.68
C GLU A 149 -14.29 -6.21 4.09
N LYS A 150 -13.46 -7.03 4.75
CA LYS A 150 -13.70 -7.56 6.10
C LYS A 150 -13.45 -6.54 7.22
N CYS A 151 -12.68 -5.48 6.98
CA CYS A 151 -12.52 -4.40 7.96
C CYS A 151 -13.89 -3.80 8.28
N SER A 152 -14.26 -3.75 9.55
CA SER A 152 -15.54 -3.19 9.99
C SER A 152 -15.39 -2.57 11.38
N VAL A 153 -16.23 -1.58 11.67
CA VAL A 153 -16.42 -1.07 13.02
C VAL A 153 -17.34 -2.04 13.76
N ILE A 154 -16.89 -2.50 14.92
CA ILE A 154 -17.61 -3.45 15.75
C ILE A 154 -18.38 -2.67 16.81
N THR A 155 -19.69 -2.92 16.87
CA THR A 155 -20.60 -2.34 17.86
C THR A 155 -20.52 -3.07 19.20
N GLU A 156 -21.03 -2.43 20.26
CA GLU A 156 -21.12 -3.03 21.59
C GLU A 156 -21.84 -4.39 21.56
N SER A 157 -22.99 -4.47 20.88
CA SER A 157 -23.76 -5.71 20.77
C SER A 157 -23.02 -6.82 20.01
N GLN A 158 -22.21 -6.47 19.01
CA GLN A 158 -21.39 -7.44 18.29
C GLN A 158 -20.23 -7.93 19.15
N PHE A 159 -19.56 -7.04 19.90
CA PHE A 159 -18.55 -7.44 20.88
C PHE A 159 -19.14 -8.38 21.93
N LEU A 160 -20.28 -8.01 22.51
CA LEU A 160 -20.97 -8.83 23.49
C LEU A 160 -21.29 -10.21 22.92
N HIS A 161 -21.81 -10.28 21.69
CA HIS A 161 -22.08 -11.55 21.02
C HIS A 161 -20.81 -12.39 20.83
N CYS A 162 -19.68 -11.78 20.48
CA CYS A 162 -18.40 -12.48 20.28
C CYS A 162 -17.82 -13.08 21.56
N ILE A 163 -17.98 -12.40 22.71
CA ILE A 163 -17.41 -12.85 23.99
C ILE A 163 -18.40 -13.66 24.83
N ARG A 164 -19.69 -13.59 24.51
CA ARG A 164 -20.72 -14.34 25.21
C ARG A 164 -20.44 -15.84 25.06
N PRO A 165 -20.41 -16.60 26.17
CA PRO A 165 -20.16 -18.03 26.08
C PRO A 165 -21.30 -18.72 25.34
N GLY A 166 -20.94 -19.56 24.36
CA GLY A 166 -21.87 -20.41 23.61
C GLY A 166 -21.96 -21.83 24.18
N GLY A 167 -22.97 -22.59 23.74
CA GLY A 167 -23.14 -24.01 24.09
C GLY A 167 -24.26 -24.30 25.10
N GLN A 168 -24.39 -25.57 25.48
CA GLN A 168 -25.31 -26.01 26.53
C GLN A 168 -24.63 -25.91 27.89
N PHE A 169 -25.35 -25.37 28.87
CA PHE A 169 -24.88 -25.23 30.24
C PHE A 169 -25.81 -26.00 31.16
N MET A 170 -25.24 -26.72 32.12
CA MET A 170 -25.98 -27.40 33.17
C MET A 170 -25.60 -26.82 34.51
N SER A 171 -26.61 -26.49 35.31
CA SER A 171 -26.44 -26.07 36.70
C SER A 171 -27.56 -26.69 37.53
N ARG A 172 -27.24 -27.09 38.76
CA ARG A 172 -28.19 -27.49 39.78
C ARG A 172 -28.68 -26.31 40.61
N ASP A 173 -28.06 -25.13 40.45
CA ASP A 173 -28.59 -23.88 40.95
C ASP A 173 -29.76 -23.41 40.07
N THR A 174 -30.97 -23.79 40.50
CA THR A 174 -32.21 -23.46 39.78
C THR A 174 -32.43 -21.95 39.69
N ASN A 175 -31.97 -21.16 40.67
CA ASN A 175 -32.12 -19.71 40.66
C ASN A 175 -31.26 -19.09 39.56
N ALA A 176 -30.02 -19.52 39.43
CA ALA A 176 -29.13 -19.07 38.36
C ALA A 176 -29.66 -19.49 36.98
N LEU A 177 -30.16 -20.73 36.86
CA LEU A 177 -30.65 -21.27 35.60
C LEU A 177 -31.94 -20.57 35.11
N LEU A 178 -32.89 -20.29 36.00
CA LEU A 178 -34.14 -19.61 35.66
C LEU A 178 -33.93 -18.16 35.18
N ASN A 179 -32.92 -17.47 35.73
CA ASN A 179 -32.59 -16.10 35.33
C ASN A 179 -31.82 -16.01 33.99
N GLY A 180 -31.47 -17.16 33.41
CA GLY A 180 -30.82 -17.24 32.09
C GLY A 180 -29.46 -16.57 32.03
N PHE A 181 -28.99 -16.26 30.83
CA PHE A 181 -27.73 -15.55 30.66
C PHE A 181 -27.86 -14.08 31.00
N GLN A 182 -26.96 -13.60 31.84
CA GLN A 182 -26.84 -12.20 32.24
C GLN A 182 -25.42 -11.72 31.94
N THR A 183 -25.29 -10.53 31.37
CA THR A 183 -23.99 -9.92 31.09
C THR A 183 -23.31 -9.51 32.40
N PRO A 184 -22.08 -9.98 32.69
CA PRO A 184 -21.36 -9.55 33.88
C PRO A 184 -21.08 -8.05 33.89
N PRO A 185 -21.14 -7.37 35.05
CA PRO A 185 -20.93 -5.92 35.14
C PRO A 185 -19.59 -5.40 34.58
N HIS A 186 -18.49 -6.13 34.78
CA HIS A 186 -17.19 -5.75 34.21
C HIS A 186 -17.14 -5.94 32.68
N VAL A 187 -17.96 -6.85 32.15
CA VAL A 187 -18.06 -7.12 30.72
C VAL A 187 -18.91 -6.08 30.01
N SER A 188 -19.99 -5.58 30.61
CA SER A 188 -20.78 -4.50 30.00
C SER A 188 -19.93 -3.26 29.73
N ILE A 189 -19.16 -2.80 30.73
CA ILE A 189 -18.24 -1.67 30.56
C ILE A 189 -17.13 -2.01 29.56
N LEU A 190 -16.65 -3.26 29.54
CA LEU A 190 -15.66 -3.69 28.55
C LEU A 190 -16.20 -3.56 27.13
N CYS A 191 -17.43 -3.99 26.88
CA CYS A 191 -18.06 -3.89 25.57
C CYS A 191 -18.23 -2.44 25.12
N GLU A 192 -18.65 -1.55 26.03
CA GLU A 192 -18.77 -0.11 25.78
C GLU A 192 -17.42 0.52 25.43
N LEU A 193 -16.39 0.25 26.25
CA LEU A 193 -15.01 0.68 26.01
C LEU A 193 -14.48 0.20 24.65
N MET A 194 -14.71 -1.08 24.32
CA MET A 194 -14.26 -1.67 23.06
C MET A 194 -14.99 -1.08 21.85
N ALA A 195 -16.30 -0.78 21.99
CA ALA A 195 -17.06 -0.10 20.96
C ALA A 195 -16.50 1.31 20.69
N ILE A 196 -16.13 2.06 21.74
CA ILE A 196 -15.49 3.38 21.60
C ILE A 196 -14.13 3.26 20.90
N LYS A 197 -13.31 2.26 21.22
CA LYS A 197 -11.98 2.05 20.60
C LYS A 197 -12.06 1.47 19.17
N SER A 198 -13.18 0.85 18.80
CA SER A 198 -13.30 0.08 17.55
C SER A 198 -13.13 0.94 16.29
N PRO A 199 -13.79 2.11 16.12
CA PRO A 199 -13.61 2.97 14.96
C PRO A 199 -12.16 3.34 14.70
N PHE A 200 -11.41 3.72 15.74
CA PHE A 200 -10.02 4.11 15.61
C PHE A 200 -9.13 2.93 15.21
N THR A 201 -9.40 1.75 15.78
CA THR A 201 -8.68 0.51 15.43
C THR A 201 -8.96 0.12 13.98
N ALA A 202 -10.23 0.23 13.55
CA ALA A 202 -10.65 -0.05 12.19
C ALA A 202 -10.02 0.94 11.18
N CYS A 203 -9.99 2.24 11.48
CA CYS A 203 -9.29 3.26 10.68
C CYS A 203 -7.80 2.94 10.50
N LYS A 204 -7.12 2.59 11.58
CA LYS A 204 -5.69 2.20 11.54
C LYS A 204 -5.46 0.97 10.65
N GLN A 205 -6.31 -0.06 10.80
CA GLN A 205 -6.22 -1.27 9.98
C GLN A 205 -6.51 -0.98 8.50
N LEU A 206 -7.57 -0.23 8.21
CA LEU A 206 -7.97 0.16 6.87
C LEU A 206 -6.86 0.95 6.17
N LYS A 207 -6.31 1.98 6.83
CA LYS A 207 -5.20 2.77 6.29
C LYS A 207 -3.99 1.89 5.97
N ASN A 208 -3.59 1.00 6.87
CA ASN A 208 -2.46 0.10 6.64
C ASN A 208 -2.67 -0.79 5.41
N ASN A 209 -3.89 -1.29 5.20
CA ASN A 209 -4.23 -2.09 4.03
C ASN A 209 -4.26 -1.23 2.75
N ILE A 210 -4.82 -0.02 2.79
CA ILE A 210 -4.84 0.92 1.66
C ILE A 210 -3.42 1.32 1.24
N VAL A 211 -2.53 1.61 2.18
CA VAL A 211 -1.14 1.99 1.88
C VAL A 211 -0.40 0.82 1.21
N LYS A 212 -0.59 -0.42 1.69
CA LYS A 212 -0.01 -1.61 1.04
C LYS A 212 -0.56 -1.80 -0.36
N LEU A 213 -1.87 -1.61 -0.55
CA LEU A 213 -2.52 -1.66 -1.85
C LEU A 213 -1.95 -0.60 -2.80
N ALA A 214 -1.87 0.65 -2.36
CA ALA A 214 -1.35 1.78 -3.13
C ALA A 214 0.11 1.57 -3.55
N ASN A 215 0.97 1.10 -2.64
CA ASN A 215 2.38 0.78 -2.94
C ASN A 215 2.51 -0.27 -4.04
N HIS A 216 1.70 -1.33 -3.97
CA HIS A 216 1.74 -2.41 -4.95
C HIS A 216 1.21 -1.96 -6.31
N MET A 217 0.10 -1.21 -6.32
CA MET A 217 -0.44 -0.62 -7.54
C MET A 217 0.55 0.34 -8.19
N LYS A 218 1.26 1.17 -7.40
CA LYS A 218 2.30 2.07 -7.91
C LYS A 218 3.44 1.31 -8.59
N ASN A 219 3.84 0.15 -8.07
CA ASN A 219 4.86 -0.67 -8.70
C ASN A 219 4.39 -1.25 -10.03
N LYS A 220 3.13 -1.70 -10.11
CA LYS A 220 2.52 -2.14 -11.38
C LYS A 220 2.38 -1.01 -12.39
N GLU A 221 1.92 0.17 -11.96
CA GLU A 221 1.83 1.35 -12.82
C GLU A 221 3.20 1.72 -13.40
N LYS A 222 4.29 1.61 -12.62
CA LYS A 222 5.66 1.81 -13.14
C LYS A 222 6.06 0.77 -14.18
N LEU A 223 5.73 -0.51 -13.95
CA LEU A 223 6.03 -1.57 -14.92
C LEU A 223 5.27 -1.34 -16.23
N ASN A 224 3.99 -0.99 -16.16
CA ASN A 224 3.20 -0.67 -17.35
C ASN A 224 3.78 0.52 -18.12
N VAL A 225 4.24 1.58 -17.44
CA VAL A 225 4.92 2.71 -18.10
C VAL A 225 6.22 2.28 -18.80
N VAL A 226 6.96 1.31 -18.23
CA VAL A 226 8.17 0.77 -18.86
C VAL A 226 7.81 -0.14 -20.05
N GLU A 227 6.76 -0.94 -19.95
CA GLU A 227 6.27 -1.79 -21.04
C GLU A 227 5.68 -0.97 -22.19
N GLU A 228 4.90 0.07 -21.91
CA GLU A 228 4.40 1.04 -22.90
C GLU A 228 5.54 1.74 -23.64
N ARG A 229 6.70 1.93 -22.97
CA ARG A 229 7.91 2.51 -23.57
C ARG A 229 8.75 1.52 -24.36
N ARG A 230 8.46 0.23 -24.28
CA ARG A 230 9.26 -0.81 -24.94
C ARG A 230 8.99 -0.79 -26.44
N GLY A 231 9.98 -0.40 -27.23
CA GLY A 231 9.87 -0.35 -28.68
C GLY A 231 9.09 0.85 -29.19
N VAL A 232 9.10 1.98 -28.46
CA VAL A 232 8.55 3.28 -28.92
C VAL A 232 9.54 4.45 -28.78
N ASN A 233 10.67 4.29 -28.10
CA ASN A 233 11.63 5.38 -27.90
C ASN A 233 12.51 5.63 -29.13
N VAL A 234 12.79 6.89 -29.42
CA VAL A 234 13.81 7.28 -30.40
C VAL A 234 15.17 7.36 -29.70
N PHE A 235 16.10 6.48 -30.04
CA PHE A 235 17.47 6.57 -29.53
C PHE A 235 18.26 7.63 -30.30
N ILE A 236 19.01 8.47 -29.59
CA ILE A 236 19.91 9.47 -30.17
C ILE A 236 21.34 9.18 -29.70
N GLY A 237 22.14 8.60 -30.58
CA GLY A 237 23.58 8.40 -30.38
C GLY A 237 24.35 9.62 -30.88
N HIS A 238 25.32 10.11 -30.12
CA HIS A 238 26.02 11.35 -30.48
C HIS A 238 27.44 11.42 -29.91
N GLY A 239 28.27 12.26 -30.55
CA GLY A 239 29.61 12.61 -30.08
C GLY A 239 29.60 13.73 -29.03
N ARG A 240 30.60 14.61 -29.07
CA ARG A 240 30.69 15.83 -28.26
C ARG A 240 29.88 17.00 -28.83
N SER A 241 29.56 16.98 -30.12
CA SER A 241 28.78 18.04 -30.78
C SER A 241 27.45 18.25 -30.06
N PHE A 242 26.98 19.49 -29.95
CA PHE A 242 25.71 19.82 -29.33
C PHE A 242 24.51 19.71 -30.28
N MET A 243 24.74 19.42 -31.56
CA MET A 243 23.71 19.39 -32.61
C MET A 243 22.62 18.34 -32.36
N TRP A 244 22.93 17.27 -31.61
CA TRP A 244 21.92 16.29 -31.20
C TRP A 244 20.79 16.92 -30.36
N ARG A 245 21.03 18.07 -29.71
CA ARG A 245 20.01 18.78 -28.93
C ARG A 245 18.91 19.33 -29.84
N ASP A 246 19.26 19.85 -31.01
CA ASP A 246 18.27 20.34 -31.97
C ASP A 246 17.39 19.18 -32.46
N LEU A 247 18.01 18.01 -32.72
CA LEU A 247 17.30 16.78 -33.06
C LEU A 247 16.39 16.31 -31.92
N LYS A 248 16.90 16.32 -30.69
CA LYS A 248 16.13 15.98 -29.49
C LYS A 248 14.91 16.88 -29.33
N ASP A 249 15.09 18.19 -29.44
CA ASP A 249 14.01 19.17 -29.28
C ASP A 249 12.98 19.00 -30.41
N PHE A 250 13.41 18.66 -31.63
CA PHE A 250 12.50 18.28 -32.71
C PHE A 250 11.69 17.01 -32.37
N VAL A 251 12.34 15.93 -31.95
CA VAL A 251 11.68 14.65 -31.58
C VAL A 251 10.71 14.84 -30.41
N GLN A 252 11.12 15.56 -29.37
CA GLN A 252 10.34 15.76 -28.16
C GLN A 252 9.23 16.81 -28.34
N ASP A 253 9.56 18.00 -28.83
CA ASP A 253 8.63 19.13 -28.79
C ASP A 253 7.73 19.21 -30.03
N LYS A 254 8.27 18.85 -31.20
CA LYS A 254 7.49 18.86 -32.46
C LYS A 254 6.76 17.55 -32.69
N LEU A 255 7.44 16.42 -32.52
CA LEU A 255 6.87 15.10 -32.81
C LEU A 255 6.21 14.44 -31.58
N ARG A 256 6.47 14.95 -30.36
CA ARG A 256 5.93 14.40 -29.10
C ARG A 256 6.29 12.93 -28.87
N LEU A 257 7.43 12.50 -29.40
CA LEU A 257 7.95 11.15 -29.21
C LEU A 257 8.86 11.11 -27.97
N PRO A 258 8.85 9.99 -27.23
CA PRO A 258 9.84 9.76 -26.19
C PRO A 258 11.21 9.50 -26.83
N TYR A 259 12.28 9.95 -26.18
CA TYR A 259 13.65 9.80 -26.67
C TYR A 259 14.58 9.32 -25.56
N ASP A 260 15.67 8.67 -25.96
CA ASP A 260 16.76 8.27 -25.08
C ASP A 260 18.11 8.75 -25.64
N GLU A 261 18.96 9.34 -24.79
CA GLU A 261 20.33 9.76 -25.14
C GLU A 261 21.35 9.05 -24.23
N PHE A 262 22.46 8.58 -24.81
CA PHE A 262 23.50 7.92 -24.02
C PHE A 262 24.52 8.93 -23.50
N ASN A 263 24.22 9.51 -22.33
CA ASN A 263 25.19 10.34 -21.60
C ASN A 263 26.00 9.50 -20.61
N ARG A 264 27.33 9.50 -20.76
CA ARG A 264 28.33 8.68 -20.02
C ARG A 264 28.42 8.93 -18.51
N VAL A 265 27.48 9.65 -17.89
CA VAL A 265 27.46 9.83 -16.43
C VAL A 265 26.86 8.56 -15.81
N PRO A 266 27.66 7.73 -15.11
CA PRO A 266 27.14 6.53 -14.46
C PRO A 266 26.22 6.93 -13.31
N VAL A 267 25.00 6.37 -13.31
CA VAL A 267 24.10 6.45 -12.17
C VAL A 267 24.50 5.36 -11.18
N ALA A 268 24.53 5.67 -9.88
CA ALA A 268 24.97 4.73 -8.85
C ALA A 268 24.24 3.38 -8.96
N GLY A 269 25.00 2.30 -9.12
CA GLY A 269 24.48 0.93 -9.15
C GLY A 269 24.13 0.34 -10.53
N VAL A 270 24.22 1.10 -11.62
CA VAL A 270 23.96 0.60 -12.99
C VAL A 270 25.23 0.72 -13.83
N THR A 271 25.71 -0.38 -14.40
CA THR A 271 26.86 -0.34 -15.31
C THR A 271 26.47 0.30 -16.64
N ASN A 272 27.43 0.95 -17.32
CA ASN A 272 27.20 1.54 -18.65
C ASN A 272 26.66 0.50 -19.66
N ILE A 273 27.08 -0.76 -19.53
CA ILE A 273 26.62 -1.86 -20.39
C ILE A 273 25.14 -2.17 -20.14
N THR A 274 24.72 -2.26 -18.88
CA THR A 274 23.32 -2.51 -18.51
C THR A 274 22.40 -1.38 -19.01
N ARG A 275 22.85 -0.13 -18.89
CA ARG A 275 22.09 1.02 -19.39
C ARG A 275 21.95 1.00 -20.92
N LEU A 276 23.04 0.71 -21.62
CA LEU A 276 23.01 0.62 -23.09
C LEU A 276 22.11 -0.51 -23.58
N ALA A 277 22.13 -1.67 -22.90
CA ALA A 277 21.22 -2.78 -23.20
C ALA A 277 19.74 -2.42 -22.98
N GLN A 278 19.42 -1.67 -21.93
CA GLN A 278 18.05 -1.18 -21.70
C GLN A 278 17.59 -0.23 -22.81
N MET A 279 18.45 0.69 -23.25
CA MET A 279 18.13 1.63 -24.33
C MET A 279 17.94 0.90 -25.67
N LEU A 280 18.76 -0.11 -25.94
CA LEU A 280 18.60 -1.01 -27.10
C LEU A 280 17.25 -1.74 -27.11
N ASP A 281 16.77 -2.18 -25.94
CA ASP A 281 15.48 -2.87 -25.82
C ASP A 281 14.26 -1.93 -25.88
N GLN A 282 14.45 -0.65 -25.58
CA GLN A 282 13.37 0.35 -25.56
C GLN A 282 13.23 1.10 -26.89
N ALA A 283 14.28 1.15 -27.71
CA ALA A 283 14.27 1.90 -28.95
C ALA A 283 13.36 1.27 -30.03
N CYS A 284 12.55 2.09 -30.69
CA CYS A 284 11.84 1.75 -31.92
C CYS A 284 12.66 2.08 -33.18
N ILE A 285 13.50 3.10 -33.07
CA ILE A 285 14.38 3.62 -34.11
C ILE A 285 15.58 4.32 -33.43
N ALA A 286 16.70 4.39 -34.13
CA ALA A 286 17.92 5.06 -33.67
C ALA A 286 18.41 6.06 -34.72
N PHE A 287 18.69 7.29 -34.27
CA PHE A 287 19.42 8.29 -35.04
C PHE A 287 20.82 8.46 -34.44
N LEU A 288 21.86 8.26 -35.25
CA LEU A 288 23.24 8.31 -34.81
C LEU A 288 23.95 9.49 -35.47
N VAL A 289 24.20 10.53 -34.69
CA VAL A 289 24.75 11.81 -35.12
C VAL A 289 26.28 11.71 -35.21
N MET A 290 26.77 11.66 -36.43
CA MET A 290 28.18 11.61 -36.79
C MET A 290 28.65 12.99 -37.26
N THR A 291 29.53 13.62 -36.50
CA THR A 291 30.14 14.93 -36.80
C THR A 291 31.66 14.81 -36.86
N ALA A 292 32.33 15.72 -37.55
CA ALA A 292 33.77 15.70 -37.81
C ALA A 292 34.60 16.08 -36.56
N GLU A 293 34.65 15.18 -35.55
CA GLU A 293 35.20 15.46 -34.22
C GLU A 293 36.64 15.02 -34.01
N ASP A 294 37.01 13.82 -34.48
CA ASP A 294 38.33 13.23 -34.25
C ASP A 294 39.17 13.36 -35.54
N GLU A 295 40.33 14.00 -35.45
CA GLU A 295 41.27 14.18 -36.57
C GLU A 295 42.19 12.96 -36.70
N MET A 296 42.31 12.44 -37.91
CA MET A 296 43.14 11.29 -38.26
C MET A 296 44.56 11.74 -38.62
N MET A 297 45.51 10.79 -38.65
CA MET A 297 46.92 11.07 -38.94
C MET A 297 47.18 11.60 -40.36
N ASP A 298 46.22 11.40 -41.27
CA ASP A 298 46.24 11.87 -42.66
C ASP A 298 45.56 13.25 -42.84
N GLY A 299 45.08 13.87 -41.75
CA GLY A 299 44.40 15.17 -41.76
C GLY A 299 42.89 15.09 -42.03
N ASN A 300 42.36 13.89 -42.26
CA ASN A 300 40.93 13.68 -42.39
C ASN A 300 40.24 13.73 -41.03
N LYS A 301 38.92 13.97 -41.02
CA LYS A 301 38.13 14.04 -39.78
C LYS A 301 37.05 12.99 -39.77
N GLN A 302 36.94 12.25 -38.68
CA GLN A 302 35.95 11.19 -38.50
C GLN A 302 35.05 11.42 -37.30
N ALA A 303 33.94 10.69 -37.29
CA ALA A 303 33.07 10.61 -36.14
C ALA A 303 33.78 9.94 -34.97
N ARG A 304 33.34 10.29 -33.77
CA ARG A 304 33.87 9.72 -32.54
C ARG A 304 33.67 8.21 -32.52
N MET A 305 34.72 7.46 -32.16
CA MET A 305 34.72 5.98 -32.18
C MET A 305 33.54 5.34 -31.42
N ASN A 306 33.07 5.98 -30.36
CA ASN A 306 31.93 5.46 -29.58
C ASN A 306 30.62 5.50 -30.37
N VAL A 307 30.42 6.55 -31.18
CA VAL A 307 29.24 6.66 -32.05
C VAL A 307 29.27 5.56 -33.09
N ILE A 308 30.45 5.27 -33.66
CA ILE A 308 30.64 4.16 -34.61
C ILE A 308 30.28 2.81 -33.95
N HIS A 309 30.69 2.59 -32.69
CA HIS A 309 30.30 1.40 -31.93
C HIS A 309 28.78 1.33 -31.69
N GLU A 310 28.14 2.44 -31.35
CA GLU A 310 26.70 2.52 -31.16
C GLU A 310 25.94 2.24 -32.47
N VAL A 311 26.45 2.70 -33.62
CA VAL A 311 25.88 2.40 -34.94
C VAL A 311 25.79 0.89 -35.13
N GLY A 312 26.89 0.17 -34.89
CA GLY A 312 26.91 -1.29 -35.01
C GLY A 312 25.96 -2.00 -34.04
N LEU A 313 25.84 -1.52 -32.80
CA LEU A 313 24.95 -2.10 -31.78
C LEU A 313 23.47 -1.93 -32.15
N PHE A 314 23.06 -0.72 -32.53
CA PHE A 314 21.67 -0.44 -32.90
C PHE A 314 21.29 -1.06 -34.24
N GLN A 315 22.22 -1.13 -35.19
CA GLN A 315 22.05 -1.90 -36.42
C GLN A 315 21.78 -3.38 -36.12
N GLY A 316 22.56 -4.00 -35.24
CA GLY A 316 22.36 -5.40 -34.84
C GLY A 316 21.02 -5.66 -34.14
N ARG A 317 20.47 -4.65 -33.45
CA ARG A 317 19.22 -4.77 -32.68
C ARG A 317 17.96 -4.42 -33.47
N LEU A 318 18.00 -3.33 -34.25
CA LEU A 318 16.85 -2.72 -34.95
C LEU A 318 16.85 -3.00 -36.46
N GLY A 319 17.97 -3.45 -37.03
CA GLY A 319 18.12 -3.62 -38.47
C GLY A 319 18.43 -2.32 -39.22
N PHE A 320 18.65 -2.44 -40.53
CA PHE A 320 19.14 -1.37 -41.39
C PHE A 320 18.13 -0.26 -41.66
N GLU A 321 16.83 -0.57 -41.57
CA GLU A 321 15.74 0.38 -41.86
C GLU A 321 15.51 1.36 -40.70
N ARG A 322 15.93 0.98 -39.48
CA ARG A 322 15.62 1.69 -38.24
C ARG A 322 16.86 2.16 -37.46
N ALA A 323 18.06 1.86 -37.94
CA ALA A 323 19.30 2.47 -37.46
C ALA A 323 19.83 3.44 -38.52
N ILE A 324 19.53 4.74 -38.33
CA ILE A 324 19.80 5.80 -39.31
C ILE A 324 21.00 6.62 -38.87
N VAL A 325 22.00 6.72 -39.73
CA VAL A 325 23.16 7.58 -39.52
C VAL A 325 22.85 8.98 -40.05
N LEU A 326 23.01 9.98 -39.20
CA LEU A 326 22.99 11.39 -39.58
C LEU A 326 24.44 11.83 -39.72
N LEU A 327 24.92 12.03 -40.95
CA LEU A 327 26.33 12.28 -41.26
C LEU A 327 26.55 13.74 -41.66
N GLU A 328 27.40 14.44 -40.91
CA GLU A 328 27.81 15.81 -41.22
C GLU A 328 28.69 15.85 -42.48
N GLU A 329 28.45 16.81 -43.36
CA GLU A 329 29.36 17.10 -44.47
C GLU A 329 30.78 17.46 -43.97
N GLY A 330 31.78 16.74 -44.50
CA GLY A 330 33.17 16.87 -44.07
C GLY A 330 33.58 15.91 -42.94
N CYS A 331 32.66 15.05 -42.48
CA CYS A 331 32.98 13.86 -41.69
C CYS A 331 33.20 12.66 -42.62
N GLU A 332 34.30 11.95 -42.43
CA GLU A 332 34.58 10.71 -43.16
C GLU A 332 33.66 9.56 -42.74
N GLU A 333 33.41 8.70 -43.71
CA GLU A 333 32.69 7.45 -43.56
C GLU A 333 33.61 6.35 -43.01
N PHE A 334 33.07 5.47 -42.17
CA PHE A 334 33.79 4.27 -41.78
C PHE A 334 33.57 3.16 -42.83
N SER A 335 34.54 2.26 -42.96
CA SER A 335 34.64 1.28 -44.07
C SER A 335 33.44 0.35 -44.24
N ASN A 336 32.60 0.19 -43.19
CA ASN A 336 31.44 -0.69 -43.16
C ASN A 336 30.10 0.05 -43.21
N ILE A 337 30.07 1.31 -43.63
CA ILE A 337 28.84 2.10 -43.66
C ILE A 337 27.88 1.72 -44.81
N ASN A 338 28.38 0.98 -45.80
CA ASN A 338 27.64 0.55 -46.98
C ASN A 338 26.50 -0.40 -46.59
N GLY A 339 25.26 0.08 -46.70
CA GLY A 339 24.03 -0.66 -46.35
C GLY A 339 23.21 -0.03 -45.24
N LEU A 340 23.75 0.96 -44.52
CA LEU A 340 23.00 1.73 -43.52
C LEU A 340 22.17 2.84 -44.18
N GLY A 341 20.98 3.11 -43.63
CA GLY A 341 20.24 4.33 -43.94
C GLY A 341 21.07 5.54 -43.50
N GLN A 342 21.40 6.43 -44.44
CA GLN A 342 22.19 7.62 -44.16
C GLN A 342 21.44 8.88 -44.61
N ILE A 343 21.44 9.90 -43.76
CA ILE A 343 21.03 11.25 -44.13
C ILE A 343 22.24 12.16 -43.95
N ARG A 344 22.69 12.79 -45.04
CA ARG A 344 23.75 13.79 -44.97
C ARG A 344 23.16 15.15 -44.65
N PHE A 345 23.78 15.88 -43.72
CA PHE A 345 23.36 17.24 -43.37
C PHE A 345 24.53 18.24 -43.50
N PRO A 346 24.25 19.50 -43.86
CA PRO A 346 25.27 20.53 -43.98
C PRO A 346 26.02 20.76 -42.67
N LYS A 347 27.30 21.12 -42.76
CA LYS A 347 28.14 21.35 -41.58
C LYS A 347 27.48 22.34 -40.60
N GLY A 348 27.28 21.90 -39.35
CA GLY A 348 26.64 22.70 -38.31
C GLY A 348 25.12 22.89 -38.41
N ASP A 349 24.42 22.30 -39.39
CA ASP A 349 22.98 22.48 -39.59
C ASP A 349 22.23 21.14 -39.77
N ILE A 350 21.98 20.43 -38.66
CA ILE A 350 21.18 19.19 -38.67
C ILE A 350 19.70 19.45 -38.95
N SER A 351 19.22 20.67 -38.66
CA SER A 351 17.82 21.05 -38.82
C SER A 351 17.38 21.08 -40.28
N ALA A 352 18.31 21.31 -41.21
CA ALA A 352 18.09 21.18 -42.64
C ALA A 352 17.52 19.81 -43.07
N LYS A 353 17.66 18.78 -42.21
CA LYS A 353 17.25 17.40 -42.47
C LYS A 353 16.10 16.88 -41.61
N PHE A 354 15.42 17.76 -40.86
CA PHE A 354 14.26 17.36 -40.05
C PHE A 354 13.08 16.83 -40.88
N GLN A 355 12.89 17.33 -42.10
CA GLN A 355 11.86 16.81 -42.99
C GLN A 355 12.18 15.38 -43.44
N ASP A 356 13.43 15.11 -43.84
CA ASP A 356 13.87 13.74 -44.20
C ASP A 356 13.74 12.78 -42.99
N ILE A 357 14.09 13.24 -41.78
CA ILE A 357 13.92 12.47 -40.54
C ILE A 357 12.44 12.14 -40.28
N ARG A 358 11.55 13.12 -40.48
CA ARG A 358 10.11 12.94 -40.35
C ARG A 358 9.59 11.89 -41.33
N GLU A 359 9.99 11.98 -42.59
CA GLU A 359 9.58 11.03 -43.64
C GLU A 359 10.01 9.59 -43.31
N ILE A 360 11.17 9.39 -42.70
CA ILE A 360 11.58 8.07 -42.22
C ILE A 360 10.68 7.58 -41.08
N LEU A 361 10.36 8.45 -40.12
CA LEU A 361 9.46 8.09 -39.02
C LEU A 361 8.05 7.75 -39.52
N GLU A 362 7.56 8.44 -40.56
CA GLU A 362 6.30 8.14 -41.24
C GLU A 362 6.38 6.80 -42.00
N ARG A 363 7.47 6.57 -42.76
CA ARG A 363 7.74 5.32 -43.48
C ARG A 363 7.73 4.10 -42.55
N GLU A 364 8.34 4.23 -41.38
CA GLU A 364 8.42 3.16 -40.37
C GLU A 364 7.14 3.03 -39.53
N GLY A 365 6.13 3.87 -39.77
CA GLY A 365 4.85 3.86 -39.04
C GLY A 365 4.96 4.30 -37.59
N ILE A 366 5.98 5.10 -37.25
CA ILE A 366 6.21 5.62 -35.89
C ILE A 366 5.38 6.88 -35.64
N ILE A 367 5.15 7.67 -36.69
CA ILE A 367 4.27 8.84 -36.68
C ILE A 367 3.34 8.82 -37.90
N ASN A 368 2.24 9.59 -37.83
CA ASN A 368 1.20 9.67 -38.86
C ASN A 368 1.31 10.91 -39.73
#